data_AF-A0A349WG56-F1
#
_entry.id   AF-A0A349WG56-F1
#
_cell.length_a   1.000
_cell.length_b   1.000
_cell.length_c   1.000
_cell.angle_alpha   90.00
_cell.angle_beta   90.00
_cell.angle_gamma   90.00
#
_symmetry.space_group_name_H-M   'P 1'
#
loop_
_entity.id
_entity.type
_entity.pdbx_description
1 polymer ?
#
loop_
_entity_poly.entity_id
_entity_poly.type
_entity_poly.pdbx_seq_one_letter_code
_entity_poly.pdbx_strand_id
1 'polypeptide(L)'
;MFRYLYKKFFEKKPKVRVPHTKGLALTDINIYGDESESRQWIGVDLDGTLAFADPWQGFEHIGKPVPTMLKRVNVWIEMGYRVKIVTARAQNPEEAIPPIKKWLEKHGLPLLEITNCKDMDMIELWDDRCVQVVPNTGNPIGPNPEPYRRT
;
A
#
# COMPACT_ATOMS: atom_id res chain seq x y z
N MET A 1 -26.03 -23.18 -34.27
CA MET A 1 -26.03 -21.72 -34.52
C MET A 1 -26.43 -20.95 -33.25
N PHE A 2 -25.79 -21.27 -32.11
CA PHE A 2 -26.19 -20.79 -30.78
C PHE A 2 -24.96 -20.64 -29.85
N ARG A 3 -23.84 -20.19 -30.40
CA ARG A 3 -22.57 -20.02 -29.65
C ARG A 3 -21.91 -18.66 -29.84
N TYR A 4 -22.62 -17.73 -30.50
CA TYR A 4 -22.07 -16.44 -30.95
C TYR A 4 -22.65 -15.22 -30.21
N LEU A 5 -23.53 -15.43 -29.22
CA LEU A 5 -24.25 -14.34 -28.54
C LEU A 5 -23.90 -14.13 -27.06
N TYR A 6 -22.97 -14.92 -26.49
CA TYR A 6 -22.64 -14.85 -25.05
C TYR A 6 -21.26 -14.26 -24.72
N LYS A 7 -20.60 -13.59 -25.69
CA LYS A 7 -19.30 -12.92 -25.49
C LYS A 7 -19.33 -11.43 -25.84
N LYS A 8 -20.47 -10.77 -25.57
CA LYS A 8 -20.62 -9.32 -25.76
C LYS A 8 -21.09 -8.57 -24.49
N PHE A 9 -20.95 -9.20 -23.33
CA PHE A 9 -21.36 -8.66 -22.02
C PHE A 9 -20.30 -8.87 -20.93
N PHE A 10 -19.01 -8.73 -21.27
CA PHE A 10 -18.05 -8.27 -20.26
C PHE A 10 -17.81 -6.81 -20.56
N GLU A 11 -18.67 -6.00 -19.94
CA GLU A 11 -18.59 -4.57 -19.83
C GLU A 11 -17.14 -4.14 -19.62
N LYS A 12 -16.74 -3.07 -20.32
CA LYS A 12 -15.54 -2.30 -19.97
C LYS A 12 -15.50 -2.23 -18.46
N LYS A 13 -14.43 -2.72 -17.81
CA LYS A 13 -14.21 -2.49 -16.38
C LYS A 13 -14.59 -1.03 -16.13
N PRO A 14 -15.57 -0.73 -15.28
CA PRO A 14 -15.94 0.65 -15.06
C PRO A 14 -14.64 1.36 -14.68
N LYS A 15 -14.30 2.43 -15.40
CA LYS A 15 -13.22 3.33 -15.00
C LYS A 15 -13.74 4.05 -13.78
N VAL A 16 -13.71 3.37 -12.65
CA VAL A 16 -14.06 3.99 -11.40
C VAL A 16 -12.85 4.80 -11.00
N ARG A 17 -12.89 6.10 -11.34
CA ARG A 17 -12.07 7.10 -10.67
C ARG A 17 -12.64 7.18 -9.27
N VAL A 18 -11.97 6.50 -8.33
CA VAL A 18 -12.26 6.39 -6.90
C VAL A 18 -13.75 6.52 -6.60
N PRO A 19 -14.55 5.44 -6.68
CA PRO A 19 -15.89 5.53 -6.15
C PRO A 19 -15.72 5.77 -4.65
N HIS A 20 -16.43 6.76 -4.10
CA HIS A 20 -16.80 6.77 -2.68
C HIS A 20 -17.15 5.34 -2.26
N THR A 21 -16.21 4.67 -1.60
CA THR A 21 -16.40 3.30 -1.14
C THR A 21 -16.31 3.35 0.37
N LYS A 22 -17.51 3.41 0.95
CA LYS A 22 -17.79 3.22 2.37
C LYS A 22 -16.79 2.27 3.00
N GLY A 23 -15.95 2.78 3.90
CA GLY A 23 -15.04 1.93 4.67
C GLY A 23 -13.74 2.59 5.16
N LEU A 24 -13.34 3.73 4.61
CA LEU A 24 -12.28 4.57 5.15
C LEU A 24 -12.88 5.94 5.47
N ALA A 25 -12.84 6.33 6.75
CA ALA A 25 -13.58 7.49 7.27
C ALA A 25 -13.21 8.84 6.59
N LEU A 26 -12.09 8.90 5.86
CA LEU A 26 -11.63 10.10 5.15
C LEU A 26 -12.08 10.18 3.67
N THR A 27 -12.54 9.08 3.05
CA THR A 27 -12.82 9.06 1.60
C THR A 27 -14.31 9.06 1.25
N ASP A 28 -15.19 9.10 2.25
CA ASP A 28 -16.65 9.06 2.06
C ASP A 28 -17.29 10.45 1.90
N ILE A 29 -16.50 11.52 2.03
CA ILE A 29 -16.95 12.90 1.87
C ILE A 29 -15.97 13.59 0.89
N ASN A 30 -16.46 14.00 -0.28
CA ASN A 30 -15.65 14.76 -1.24
C ASN A 30 -15.45 16.18 -0.73
N ILE A 31 -14.39 16.41 0.04
CA ILE A 31 -14.10 17.70 0.71
C ILE A 31 -13.12 18.53 -0.12
N TYR A 32 -12.23 17.88 -0.88
CA TYR A 32 -11.08 18.53 -1.54
C TYR A 32 -11.17 18.57 -3.07
N GLY A 33 -12.23 18.01 -3.65
CA GLY A 33 -12.48 17.93 -5.09
C GLY A 33 -11.83 16.72 -5.77
N ASP A 34 -12.45 16.24 -6.85
CA ASP A 34 -12.09 15.00 -7.56
C ASP A 34 -10.63 14.92 -7.99
N GLU A 35 -10.03 16.04 -8.40
CA GLU A 35 -8.62 16.07 -8.83
C GLU A 35 -7.66 15.82 -7.68
N SER A 36 -7.92 16.41 -6.51
CA SER A 36 -7.10 16.24 -5.31
C SER A 36 -7.22 14.82 -4.77
N GLU A 37 -8.43 14.29 -4.69
CA GLU A 37 -8.67 12.93 -4.18
C GLU A 37 -8.10 11.86 -5.12
N SER A 38 -8.07 12.11 -6.43
CA SER A 38 -7.46 11.17 -7.39
C SER A 38 -5.93 11.00 -7.23
N ARG A 39 -5.27 11.95 -6.57
CA ARG A 39 -3.82 11.87 -6.29
C ARG A 39 -3.51 11.09 -5.02
N GLN A 40 -4.50 10.95 -4.12
CA GLN A 40 -4.32 10.34 -2.80
C GLN A 40 -3.84 8.90 -2.90
N TRP A 41 -3.05 8.47 -1.91
CA TRP A 41 -2.49 7.13 -1.89
C TRP A 41 -2.26 6.60 -0.47
N ILE A 42 -2.26 5.27 -0.37
CA ILE A 42 -1.97 4.51 0.85
C ILE A 42 -0.51 4.06 0.80
N GLY A 43 0.27 4.44 1.81
CA GLY A 43 1.64 3.99 2.00
C GLY A 43 1.70 2.66 2.75
N VAL A 44 2.49 1.72 2.24
CA VAL A 44 2.67 0.40 2.86
C VAL A 44 4.16 0.11 2.99
N ASP A 45 4.63 -0.09 4.21
CA ASP A 45 5.99 -0.54 4.45
C ASP A 45 6.23 -1.97 3.95
N LEU A 46 7.50 -2.27 3.69
CA LEU A 46 7.95 -3.56 3.22
C LEU A 46 8.33 -4.49 4.39
N ASP A 47 9.42 -4.20 5.10
CA ASP A 47 10.07 -5.16 6.01
C ASP A 47 9.46 -5.14 7.42
N GLY A 48 8.72 -6.18 7.76
CA GLY A 48 7.92 -6.24 8.99
C GLY A 48 6.45 -6.00 8.74
N THR A 49 6.10 -5.46 7.56
CA THR A 49 4.74 -5.05 7.21
C THR A 49 4.16 -5.88 6.07
N LEU A 50 4.61 -5.67 4.83
CA LEU A 50 4.15 -6.46 3.67
C LEU A 50 4.93 -7.78 3.52
N ALA A 51 6.19 -7.79 3.94
CA ALA A 51 7.07 -8.95 4.02
C ALA A 51 7.49 -9.17 5.49
N PHE A 52 7.75 -10.42 5.87
CA PHE A 52 8.33 -10.71 7.17
C PHE A 52 9.72 -10.06 7.30
N ALA A 53 10.01 -9.50 8.48
CA ALA A 53 11.33 -8.96 8.79
C ALA A 53 12.31 -10.10 9.09
N ASP A 54 13.18 -10.39 8.14
CA ASP A 54 14.34 -11.27 8.33
C ASP A 54 15.58 -10.43 8.71
N PRO A 55 16.62 -11.03 9.32
CA PRO A 55 17.92 -10.37 9.45
C PRO A 55 18.43 -9.85 8.10
N TRP A 56 19.06 -8.67 8.12
CA TRP A 56 19.56 -8.02 6.91
C TRP A 56 20.59 -8.89 6.19
N GLN A 57 20.33 -9.18 4.92
CA GLN A 57 21.16 -10.00 4.04
C GLN A 57 21.48 -9.31 2.70
N GLY A 58 21.20 -7.99 2.62
CA GLY A 58 21.33 -7.20 1.39
C GLY A 58 19.99 -6.96 0.68
N PHE A 59 20.03 -6.10 -0.34
CA PHE A 59 18.83 -5.62 -1.04
C PHE A 59 18.04 -6.72 -1.76
N GLU A 60 18.72 -7.76 -2.25
CA GLU A 60 18.11 -8.90 -2.95
C GLU A 60 17.29 -9.82 -2.04
N HIS A 61 17.55 -9.80 -0.73
CA HIS A 61 16.81 -10.61 0.24
C HIS A 61 15.61 -9.83 0.78
N ILE A 62 14.41 -10.27 0.42
CA ILE A 62 13.14 -9.80 0.98
C ILE A 62 12.41 -11.01 1.55
N GLY A 63 11.88 -10.89 2.76
CA GLY A 63 11.23 -11.98 3.47
C GLY A 63 9.97 -12.51 2.76
N LYS A 64 9.39 -13.57 3.32
CA LYS A 64 8.11 -14.11 2.83
C LYS A 64 6.99 -13.06 2.95
N PRO A 65 5.95 -13.09 2.11
CA PRO A 65 4.84 -12.15 2.26
C PRO A 65 4.09 -12.40 3.58
N VAL A 66 3.66 -11.33 4.24
CA VAL A 66 2.70 -11.39 5.35
C VAL A 66 1.31 -11.61 4.74
N PRO A 67 0.67 -12.77 4.90
CA PRO A 67 -0.51 -13.12 4.10
C PRO A 67 -1.70 -12.17 4.28
N THR A 68 -1.92 -11.70 5.51
CA THR A 68 -3.00 -10.76 5.83
C THR A 68 -2.77 -9.39 5.20
N MET A 69 -1.52 -8.90 5.20
CA MET A 69 -1.18 -7.62 4.60
C MET A 69 -1.21 -7.69 3.07
N LEU A 70 -0.69 -8.77 2.48
CA LEU A 70 -0.77 -9.01 1.04
C LEU A 70 -2.23 -9.06 0.56
N LYS A 71 -3.12 -9.75 1.30
CA LYS A 71 -4.55 -9.76 0.99
C LYS A 71 -5.16 -8.36 1.06
N ARG A 72 -4.80 -7.58 2.09
CA ARG A 72 -5.29 -6.20 2.27
C ARG A 72 -4.88 -5.29 1.11
N VAL A 73 -3.61 -5.35 0.70
CA VAL A 73 -3.11 -4.58 -0.46
C VAL A 73 -3.85 -4.93 -1.74
N ASN A 74 -4.09 -6.22 -2.01
CA ASN A 74 -4.87 -6.64 -3.17
C ASN A 74 -6.29 -6.07 -3.16
N VAL A 75 -6.97 -6.13 -2.01
CA VAL A 75 -8.32 -5.56 -1.88
C VAL A 75 -8.32 -4.06 -2.18
N TRP A 76 -7.34 -3.30 -1.68
CA TRP A 76 -7.25 -1.87 -2.00
C TRP A 76 -7.05 -1.61 -3.49
N ILE A 77 -6.18 -2.37 -4.14
CA ILE A 77 -5.93 -2.26 -5.58
C ILE A 77 -7.20 -2.60 -6.38
N GLU A 78 -7.92 -3.66 -6.00
CA GLU A 78 -9.19 -4.06 -6.63
C GLU A 78 -10.28 -3.00 -6.47
N MET A 79 -10.30 -2.30 -5.33
CA MET A 79 -11.20 -1.17 -5.06
C MET A 79 -10.80 0.11 -5.81
N GLY A 80 -9.62 0.14 -6.45
CA GLY A 80 -9.13 1.27 -7.22
C GLY A 80 -8.33 2.30 -6.41
N TYR A 81 -7.92 1.98 -5.18
CA TYR A 81 -7.00 2.82 -4.43
C TYR A 81 -5.59 2.77 -5.03
N ARG A 82 -4.91 3.91 -5.01
CA ARG A 82 -3.48 3.98 -5.31
C ARG A 82 -2.70 3.55 -4.07
N VAL A 83 -1.85 2.54 -4.22
CA VAL A 83 -0.98 2.03 -3.16
C VAL A 83 0.47 2.26 -3.58
N LYS A 84 1.30 2.74 -2.65
CA LYS A 84 2.76 2.84 -2.84
C LYS A 84 3.47 2.06 -1.75
N ILE A 85 4.61 1.47 -2.09
CA ILE A 85 5.54 0.90 -1.11
C ILE A 85 6.35 2.04 -0.50
N VAL A 86 6.34 2.17 0.82
CA VAL A 86 7.09 3.17 1.59
C VAL A 86 8.14 2.45 2.43
N THR A 87 9.40 2.41 2.00
CA THR A 87 10.41 1.60 2.70
C THR A 87 11.74 2.33 2.85
N ALA A 88 12.39 2.13 4.00
CA ALA A 88 13.74 2.64 4.25
C ALA A 88 14.77 2.11 3.24
N ARG A 89 14.55 0.92 2.64
CA ARG A 89 15.43 0.40 1.58
C ARG A 89 15.57 1.37 0.43
N ALA A 90 14.51 2.12 0.10
CA ALA A 90 14.49 3.08 -0.99
C ALA A 90 15.33 4.35 -0.73
N GLN A 91 16.02 4.44 0.42
CA GLN A 91 17.12 5.39 0.62
C GLN A 91 18.24 5.18 -0.42
N ASN A 92 18.45 3.93 -0.87
CA ASN A 92 19.34 3.58 -1.97
C ASN A 92 18.49 3.03 -3.14
N PRO A 93 17.80 3.88 -3.90
CA PRO A 93 16.77 3.46 -4.84
C PRO A 93 17.32 2.58 -5.98
N GLU A 94 18.56 2.83 -6.43
CA GLU A 94 19.20 2.06 -7.50
C GLU A 94 19.40 0.59 -7.11
N GLU A 95 19.70 0.33 -5.83
CA GLU A 95 19.90 -1.03 -5.30
C GLU A 95 18.57 -1.66 -4.85
N ALA A 96 17.65 -0.87 -4.31
CA ALA A 96 16.44 -1.37 -3.68
C ALA A 96 15.26 -1.59 -4.64
N ILE A 97 15.05 -0.69 -5.60
CA ILE A 97 13.84 -0.73 -6.44
C ILE A 97 13.77 -1.99 -7.31
N PRO A 98 14.86 -2.44 -7.98
CA PRO A 98 14.81 -3.64 -8.81
C PRO A 98 14.37 -4.93 -8.05
N PRO A 99 14.98 -5.31 -6.91
CA PRO A 99 14.57 -6.50 -6.19
C PRO A 99 13.16 -6.38 -5.59
N ILE A 100 12.75 -5.19 -5.15
CA ILE A 100 11.38 -4.96 -4.65
C ILE A 100 10.37 -5.19 -5.77
N LYS A 101 10.57 -4.61 -6.96
CA LYS A 101 9.67 -4.82 -8.11
C LYS A 101 9.54 -6.30 -8.47
N LYS A 102 10.65 -7.02 -8.50
CA LYS A 102 10.68 -8.47 -8.77
C LYS A 102 9.93 -9.25 -7.70
N TRP A 103 10.05 -8.86 -6.43
CA TRP A 103 9.34 -9.48 -5.33
C TRP A 103 7.83 -9.22 -5.42
N LEU A 104 7.41 -7.98 -5.70
CA LEU A 104 6.00 -7.63 -5.91
C LEU A 104 5.37 -8.46 -7.03
N GLU A 105 6.03 -8.53 -8.19
CA GLU A 105 5.59 -9.32 -9.33
C GLU A 105 5.47 -10.81 -8.99
N LYS A 106 6.49 -11.38 -8.33
CA LYS A 106 6.49 -12.78 -7.86
C LYS A 106 5.29 -13.10 -6.97
N HIS A 107 4.80 -12.13 -6.21
CA HIS A 107 3.66 -12.28 -5.30
C HIS A 107 2.33 -11.76 -5.88
N GLY A 108 2.27 -11.54 -7.19
CA GLY A 108 1.04 -11.23 -7.92
C GLY A 108 0.56 -9.79 -7.75
N LEU A 109 1.41 -8.91 -7.20
CA LEU A 109 1.11 -7.47 -7.12
C LEU A 109 1.53 -6.79 -8.42
N PRO A 110 0.81 -5.74 -8.85
CA PRO A 110 1.26 -4.90 -9.96
C PRO A 110 2.55 -4.15 -9.59
N LEU A 111 3.16 -3.51 -10.58
CA LEU A 111 4.31 -2.64 -10.36
C LEU A 111 3.88 -1.36 -9.63
N LEU A 112 3.85 -1.44 -8.30
CA LEU A 112 3.58 -0.30 -7.43
C LEU A 112 4.73 0.70 -7.45
N GLU A 113 4.41 1.96 -7.20
CA GLU A 113 5.42 2.99 -6.93
C GLU A 113 6.14 2.66 -5.61
N ILE A 114 7.43 2.95 -5.54
CA ILE A 114 8.29 2.69 -4.38
C ILE A 114 8.97 4.02 -3.99
N THR A 115 8.91 4.38 -2.72
CA THR A 115 9.47 5.63 -2.18
C THR A 115 9.96 5.42 -0.75
N ASN A 116 10.84 6.27 -0.25
CA ASN A 116 11.15 6.42 1.18
C ASN A 116 10.57 7.71 1.77
N CYS A 117 9.89 8.53 0.96
CA CYS A 117 9.37 9.85 1.33
C CYS A 117 7.83 9.85 1.35
N LYS A 118 7.25 10.55 2.33
CA LYS A 118 5.86 11.00 2.29
C LYS A 118 5.71 12.21 1.38
N ASP A 119 4.52 12.38 0.83
CA ASP A 119 4.09 13.61 0.15
C ASP A 119 2.73 14.06 0.73
N MET A 120 2.18 15.17 0.20
CA MET A 120 0.92 15.74 0.67
C MET A 120 -0.31 14.88 0.34
N ASP A 121 -0.17 13.92 -0.57
CA ASP A 121 -1.25 13.07 -1.04
C ASP A 121 -1.26 11.71 -0.31
N MET A 122 -0.31 11.45 0.61
CA MET A 122 -0.35 10.26 1.45
C MET A 122 -1.41 10.41 2.54
N ILE A 123 -2.49 9.62 2.45
CA ILE A 123 -3.63 9.72 3.38
C ILE A 123 -3.57 8.69 4.51
N GLU A 124 -2.82 7.62 4.33
CA GLU A 124 -2.73 6.51 5.27
C GLU A 124 -1.35 5.85 5.15
N LEU A 125 -0.80 5.39 6.28
CA LEU A 125 0.48 4.68 6.34
C LEU A 125 0.33 3.42 7.19
N TRP A 126 0.68 2.28 6.60
CA TRP A 126 0.80 0.99 7.27
C TRP A 126 2.27 0.64 7.43
N ASP A 127 2.72 0.50 8.67
CA ASP A 127 4.12 0.27 9.01
C ASP A 127 4.19 -0.37 10.41
N ASP A 128 4.98 -1.42 10.59
CA ASP A 128 5.12 -2.17 11.84
C ASP A 128 5.74 -1.33 12.97
N ARG A 129 6.37 -0.19 12.63
CA ARG A 129 7.00 0.74 13.57
C ARG A 129 6.21 2.03 13.78
N CYS A 130 5.07 2.21 13.12
CA CYS A 130 4.29 3.43 13.28
C CYS A 130 3.60 3.50 14.65
N VAL A 131 3.70 4.67 15.28
CA VAL A 131 2.93 5.04 16.47
C VAL A 131 1.99 6.18 16.09
N GLN A 132 0.70 5.89 16.04
CA GLN A 132 -0.30 6.93 15.75
C GLN A 132 -0.43 7.86 16.96
N VAL A 133 -0.42 9.17 16.71
CA VAL A 133 -0.67 10.20 17.73
C VAL A 133 -2.04 10.85 17.54
N VAL A 134 -2.66 11.28 18.64
CA VAL A 134 -3.83 12.14 18.59
C VAL A 134 -3.40 13.50 18.02
N PRO A 135 -4.07 14.01 16.96
CA PRO A 135 -3.67 15.23 16.27
C PRO A 135 -3.45 16.40 17.24
N ASN A 136 -2.34 17.12 17.05
CA ASN A 136 -1.96 18.30 17.84
C ASN A 136 -1.69 18.07 19.34
N THR A 137 -1.52 16.81 19.79
CA THR A 137 -1.22 16.53 21.20
C THR A 137 0.12 15.84 21.44
N GLY A 138 0.63 15.12 20.44
CA GLY A 138 1.80 14.24 20.61
C GLY A 138 1.54 12.97 21.43
N ASN A 139 0.33 12.79 21.97
CA ASN A 139 -0.02 11.60 22.75
C ASN A 139 -0.35 10.42 21.82
N PRO A 140 0.14 9.21 22.10
CA PRO A 140 -0.16 8.05 21.28
C PRO A 140 -1.63 7.59 21.46
N ILE A 141 -2.24 7.06 20.41
CA ILE A 141 -3.61 6.51 20.47
C ILE A 141 -3.65 5.16 21.21
N GLY A 142 -2.55 4.41 21.18
CA GLY A 142 -2.43 3.09 21.80
C GLY A 142 -1.13 2.92 22.59
N PRO A 143 -0.94 1.76 23.23
CA PRO A 143 0.34 1.43 23.84
C PRO A 143 1.44 1.46 22.77
N ASN A 144 2.64 1.89 23.19
CA ASN A 144 3.79 1.88 22.32
C ASN A 144 4.07 0.41 21.88
N PRO A 145 4.27 0.12 20.59
CA PRO A 145 4.75 -1.19 20.18
C PRO A 145 6.03 -1.55 20.94
N GLU A 146 6.21 -2.86 21.18
CA GLU A 146 7.44 -3.40 21.74
C GLU A 146 8.65 -2.87 20.95
N PRO A 147 9.76 -2.53 21.62
CA PRO A 147 10.92 -1.95 20.95
C PRO A 147 11.42 -2.86 19.83
N TYR A 148 11.43 -2.33 18.60
CA TYR A 148 11.81 -3.05 17.39
C TYR A 148 13.21 -3.68 17.49
N ARG A 149 14.17 -2.97 18.09
CA ARG A 149 15.47 -3.53 18.47
C ARG A 149 15.45 -3.89 19.95
N ARG A 150 15.30 -5.18 20.24
CA ARG A 150 15.75 -5.73 21.52
C ARG A 150 17.27 -5.78 21.44
N THR A 151 17.93 -4.91 22.20
CA THR A 151 19.39 -4.97 22.38
C THR A 151 19.78 -6.23 23.13
#